data_AF-A0A524DLN0-F1
#
_entry.id   AF-A0A524DLN0-F1
#
_cell.length_a   1.000
_cell.length_b   1.000
_cell.length_c   1.000
_cell.angle_alpha   90.00
_cell.angle_beta   90.00
_cell.angle_gamma   90.00
#
_symmetry.space_group_name_H-M   'P 1'
#
loop_
_entity.id
_entity.type
_entity.pdbx_description
1 polymer ?
#
loop_
_entity_poly.entity_id
_entity_poly.type
_entity_poly.pdbx_seq_one_letter_code
_entity_poly.pdbx_strand_id
1 'polypeptide(L)' 'MEILPAIKHEEKGITLFIDWDKYKNRFYNNLYLEEIKFVVKMPLIENEDLDLDIKIKKFDLTEYTYLISY' A
#
# COMPACT_ATOMS: atom_id res chain seq x y z
N MET A 1 -39.79 13.59 -14.52
CA MET A 1 -38.78 13.11 -13.55
C MET A 1 -37.58 12.69 -14.37
N GLU A 2 -36.52 13.50 -14.37
CA GLU A 2 -35.24 13.08 -14.95
C GLU A 2 -34.53 12.20 -13.92
N ILE A 3 -34.24 10.97 -14.32
CA ILE A 3 -33.44 10.05 -13.52
C ILE A 3 -31.99 10.39 -13.83
N LEU A 4 -31.32 11.12 -12.93
CA LEU A 4 -29.89 11.36 -13.03
C LEU A 4 -29.17 10.01 -12.83
N PRO A 5 -28.27 9.60 -13.73
CA PRO A 5 -27.46 8.42 -13.50
C PRO A 5 -26.66 8.62 -12.23
N ALA A 6 -26.63 7.60 -11.36
CA ALA A 6 -25.77 7.60 -10.18
C ALA A 6 -24.34 7.86 -10.67
N ILE A 7 -23.77 8.99 -10.25
CA ILE A 7 -22.34 9.26 -10.42
C ILE A 7 -21.64 8.09 -9.74
N LYS A 8 -21.06 7.19 -10.53
CA LYS A 8 -20.11 6.22 -9.98
C LYS A 8 -18.98 7.06 -9.43
N HIS A 9 -18.90 7.16 -8.10
CA HIS A 9 -17.65 7.52 -7.47
C HIS A 9 -16.67 6.45 -7.93
N GLU A 10 -15.79 6.79 -8.88
CA GLU A 10 -14.57 6.03 -9.09
C GLU A 10 -13.82 6.16 -7.76
N GLU A 11 -14.05 5.20 -6.85
CA GLU A 11 -13.22 5.03 -5.68
C GLU A 11 -11.82 4.85 -6.22
N LYS A 12 -11.01 5.91 -6.13
CA LYS A 12 -9.60 5.84 -6.45
C LYS A 12 -9.05 4.67 -5.64
N GLY A 13 -8.61 3.61 -6.32
CA GLY A 13 -8.22 2.35 -5.70
C GLY A 13 -7.03 2.56 -4.77
N ILE A 14 -7.32 2.72 -3.49
CA ILE A 14 -6.32 2.80 -2.44
C ILE A 14 -6.47 1.51 -1.64
N THR A 15 -5.42 0.69 -1.66
CA THR A 15 -5.40 -0.58 -0.93
C THR A 15 -4.33 -0.53 0.16
N LEU A 16 -4.69 -0.91 1.38
CA LEU A 16 -3.74 -1.11 2.47
C LEU A 16 -3.39 -2.59 2.60
N PHE A 17 -2.13 -2.89 2.86
CA PHE A 17 -1.70 -4.27 3.07
C PHE A 17 -0.45 -4.36 3.94
N ILE A 18 -0.32 -5.49 4.64
CA ILE A 18 0.88 -5.82 5.40
C ILE A 18 1.80 -6.68 4.54
N ASP A 19 3.08 -6.32 4.50
CA ASP A 19 4.13 -7.17 3.95
C ASP A 19 5.16 -7.54 5.02
N TRP A 20 5.91 -8.61 4.77
CA TRP A 20 7.05 -9.00 5.60
C TRP A 20 8.28 -9.10 4.72
N ASP A 21 9.26 -8.25 5.02
CA ASP A 21 10.59 -8.33 4.43
C ASP A 21 11.40 -9.36 5.23
N LYS A 22 11.47 -10.58 4.71
CA LYS A 22 12.24 -11.68 5.32
C LYS A 22 13.75 -11.39 5.43
N TYR A 23 14.32 -10.56 4.56
CA TYR A 23 15.75 -10.26 4.56
C TYR A 23 16.09 -9.28 5.68
N LYS A 24 15.18 -8.36 5.97
CA LYS A 24 15.31 -7.39 7.08
C LYS A 24 14.65 -7.85 8.37
N ASN A 25 13.87 -8.93 8.29
CA ASN A 25 12.96 -9.41 9.33
C ASN A 25 12.07 -8.29 9.88
N ARG A 26 11.38 -7.57 8.99
CA ARG A 26 10.52 -6.41 9.35
C ARG A 26 9.17 -6.49 8.66
N PHE A 27 8.15 -6.04 9.36
CA PHE A 27 6.82 -5.84 8.81
C PHE A 27 6.64 -4.40 8.37
N TYR A 28 5.99 -4.20 7.21
CA TYR A 28 5.57 -2.88 6.77
C TYR A 28 4.06 -2.80 6.60
N ASN A 29 3.53 -1.64 6.93
CA ASN A 29 2.21 -1.21 6.50
C ASN A 29 2.36 -0.46 5.18
N ASN A 30 1.74 -0.97 4.12
CA ASN A 30 1.90 -0.46 2.78
C ASN A 30 0.60 0.15 2.28
N LEU A 31 0.72 1.31 1.63
CA LEU A 31 -0.36 1.98 0.93
C LEU A 31 -0.12 1.86 -0.58
N TYR A 32 -0.96 1.09 -1.28
CA TYR A 32 -0.96 0.99 -2.73
C TYR A 32 -1.90 2.01 -3.36
N LEU A 33 -1.36 2.80 -4.27
CA LEU A 33 -2.07 3.80 -5.07
C LEU A 33 -2.23 3.23 -6.48
N GLU A 34 -3.39 2.64 -6.77
CA GLU A 34 -3.63 1.87 -8.00
C GLU A 34 -3.50 2.70 -9.28
N GLU A 35 -4.02 3.93 -9.26
CA GLU A 35 -4.03 4.82 -10.43
C GLU A 35 -2.63 5.09 -10.99
N ILE A 36 -1.66 5.28 -10.08
CA ILE A 36 -0.27 5.60 -10.42
C ILE A 36 0.65 4.39 -10.31
N LYS A 37 0.16 3.27 -9.78
CA LYS A 37 0.91 2.05 -9.49
C LYS A 37 2.13 2.32 -8.61
N PHE A 38 1.94 3.00 -7.49
CA PHE A 38 2.99 3.23 -6.48
C PHE A 38 2.59 2.65 -5.13
N VAL A 39 3.59 2.19 -4.37
CA VAL A 39 3.44 1.79 -2.97
C VAL A 39 4.26 2.71 -2.09
N VAL A 40 3.62 3.23 -1.05
CA VAL A 40 4.28 3.85 0.09
C VAL A 40 4.45 2.78 1.17
N LYS A 41 5.69 2.45 1.52
CA LYS A 41 6.02 1.48 2.59
C LYS A 41 6.38 2.21 3.86
N MET A 42 5.70 1.87 4.95
CA MET A 42 5.92 2.44 6.28
C MET A 42 6.22 1.30 7.26
N PRO A 43 7.25 1.39 8.13
CA PRO A 43 7.49 0.37 9.14
C PRO A 43 6.23 0.17 10.01
N LEU A 44 5.81 -1.08 10.23
CA LEU A 44 4.64 -1.37 11.06
C LEU A 44 4.96 -1.20 12.56
N ILE A 45 6.21 -1.49 12.94
CA ILE A 45 6.70 -1.38 14.32
C ILE A 45 7.93 -0.47 14.30
N GLU A 46 7.87 0.60 15.08
CA GLU A 46 9.00 1.48 15.33
C GLU A 46 9.91 0.81 16.38
N ASN A 47 11.19 0.63 16.05
CA ASN A 47 12.21 0.31 17.04
C ASN A 47 13.24 1.45 16.98
N GLU A 48 13.76 1.88 18.14
CA GLU A 48 14.64 3.03 18.28
C GLU A 48 15.92 2.96 17.43
N ASP A 49 16.34 1.75 17.02
CA ASP A 49 17.50 1.48 16.15
C ASP A 49 17.17 1.38 14.65
N LEU A 50 15.93 1.59 14.24
CA LEU A 50 15.50 1.42 12.85
C LEU A 50 15.20 2.76 12.20
N ASP A 51 15.89 3.04 11.08
CA ASP A 51 15.51 4.15 10.19
C ASP A 51 14.01 4.10 9.91
N LEU A 52 13.32 5.17 10.33
CA LEU A 52 11.89 5.45 10.06
C LEU A 52 11.63 5.80 8.59
N ASP A 53 12.50 5.34 7.69
CA ASP A 53 12.47 5.68 6.28
C ASP A 53 11.19 5.18 5.62
N ILE A 54 10.27 6.11 5.40
CA ILE A 54 9.14 5.93 4.49
C ILE A 54 9.71 5.75 3.08
N LYS A 55 9.33 4.67 2.39
CA LYS A 55 9.83 4.36 1.04
C LYS A 55 8.72 4.45 0.03
N ILE A 56 8.93 5.24 -1.01
CA ILE A 56 8.04 5.32 -2.16
C ILE A 56 8.65 4.48 -3.27
N LYS A 57 7.89 3.51 -3.79
CA LYS A 57 8.34 2.62 -4.86
C LYS A 57 7.27 2.47 -5.93
N LYS A 58 7.69 2.36 -7.19
CA LYS A 58 6.79 1.90 -8.25
C LYS A 58 6.42 0.44 -7.98
N PHE A 59 5.15 0.11 -8.08
CA PHE A 59 4.64 -1.22 -7.85
C PHE A 59 4.86 -2.11 -9.06
N ASP A 60 5.39 -3.30 -8.82
CA ASP A 60 5.54 -4.36 -9.81
C ASP A 60 5.05 -5.67 -9.18
N LEU A 61 4.08 -6.35 -9.79
CA LEU A 61 3.53 -7.61 -9.28
C LEU A 61 4.59 -8.69 -9.02
N THR A 62 5.72 -8.64 -9.72
CA THR A 62 6.81 -9.62 -9.56
C THR A 62 7.63 -9.41 -8.29
N GLU A 63 7.60 -8.21 -7.72
CA GLU A 63 8.43 -7.84 -6.56
C GLU A 63 7.68 -7.91 -5.22
N TYR A 64 6.36 -8.06 -5.23
CA TYR A 64 5.53 -7.91 -4.04
C TYR A 64 4.75 -9.19 -3.73
N THR A 65 5.11 -9.83 -2.61
CA THR A 65 4.29 -10.85 -1.95
C THR A 65 3.67 -10.21 -0.70
N TYR A 66 2.35 -10.07 -0.67
CA TYR A 66 1.64 -9.50 0.49
C TYR A 66 1.11 -10.61 1.40
N LEU A 67 1.09 -10.34 2.70
CA LEU A 67 0.57 -11.29 3.70
C LEU A 67 -0.96 -11.16 3.84
N ILE A 68 -1.45 -9.92 3.96
CA ILE A 68 -2.87 -9.60 4.23
C ILE A 68 -3.19 -8.24 3.60
N SER A 69 -4.33 -8.11 2.92
CA SER A 69 -4.93 -6.85 2.45
C SER A 69 -6.19 -6.52 3.27
N TYR A 70 -6.44 -5.24 3.60
CA TYR A 70 -7.62 -4.83 4.37
C TYR A 70 -8.09 -3.41 4.04
#